data_AF-A0A2E2CPN4-F1
#
_entry.id   AF-A0A2E2CPN4-F1
#
_cell.length_a   1.000
_cell.length_b   1.000
_cell.length_c   1.000
_cell.angle_alpha   90.00
_cell.angle_beta   90.00
_cell.angle_gamma   90.00
#
_symmetry.space_group_name_H-M   'P 1'
#
loop_
_entity.id
_entity.type
_entity.pdbx_description
1 polymer ?
#
loop_
_entity_poly.entity_id
_entity_poly.type
_entity_poly.pdbx_seq_one_letter_code
_entity_poly.pdbx_strand_id
1 'polypeptide(L)'
;MVKEIPQEIQTFLTALDHGDREAFIAYVDNTYSIYEIWLYAGILGYDGGFSVLENWVLKHYPKLNRREILLAEIVKLEADIDFLRQQVQADIVKPDSAATRIAHLSKELRGHVVEVEKMTKGADRRGLVMSGADKVMRELRSIFKGNDDVIKALDLAYESVWQLLVDER
;
A
#
# COMPACT_ATOMS: atom_id res chain seq x y z
N MET A 1 -0.38 -20.90 -20.41
CA MET A 1 0.63 -21.37 -19.44
C MET A 1 -0.03 -21.44 -18.08
N VAL A 2 -0.18 -22.64 -17.52
CA VAL A 2 -0.59 -22.81 -16.12
C VAL A 2 0.54 -22.21 -15.29
N LYS A 3 0.30 -21.04 -14.68
CA LYS A 3 1.32 -20.38 -13.88
C LYS A 3 1.50 -21.21 -12.62
N GLU A 4 2.64 -21.88 -12.49
CA GLU A 4 2.96 -22.69 -11.31
C GLU A 4 2.92 -21.80 -10.06
N ILE A 5 2.03 -22.18 -9.12
CA ILE A 5 1.97 -21.61 -7.78
C ILE A 5 2.98 -22.40 -6.94
N PRO A 6 3.93 -21.73 -6.26
CA PRO A 6 4.84 -22.40 -5.33
C PRO A 6 4.07 -23.22 -4.29
N GLN A 7 4.58 -24.41 -3.96
CA GLN A 7 3.90 -25.34 -3.05
C GLN A 7 3.58 -24.70 -1.69
N GLU A 8 4.49 -23.90 -1.14
CA GLU A 8 4.29 -23.17 0.12
C GLU A 8 3.06 -22.24 0.06
N ILE A 9 2.89 -21.53 -1.05
CA ILE A 9 1.76 -20.61 -1.25
C ILE A 9 0.48 -21.39 -1.49
N GLN A 10 0.54 -22.50 -2.23
CA GLN A 10 -0.61 -23.36 -2.44
C GLN A 10 -1.10 -23.95 -1.12
N THR A 11 -0.20 -24.44 -0.27
CA THR A 11 -0.51 -24.95 1.06
C THR A 11 -1.13 -23.85 1.92
N PHE A 12 -0.54 -22.66 1.96
CA PHE A 12 -1.08 -21.51 2.66
C PHE A 12 -2.50 -21.16 2.22
N LEU A 13 -2.72 -20.94 0.91
CA LEU A 13 -4.03 -20.57 0.38
C LEU A 13 -5.09 -21.65 0.62
N THR A 14 -4.69 -22.94 0.64
CA THR A 14 -5.60 -24.05 0.89
C THR A 14 -5.98 -24.17 2.37
N ALA A 15 -5.08 -23.78 3.28
CA ALA A 15 -5.31 -23.79 4.72
C ALA A 15 -6.26 -22.67 5.19
N LEU A 16 -6.36 -21.58 4.44
CA LEU A 16 -7.32 -20.50 4.71
C LEU A 16 -8.76 -20.94 4.44
N ASP A 17 -9.70 -20.40 5.21
CA ASP A 17 -11.12 -20.50 4.89
C ASP A 17 -11.45 -19.73 3.60
N HIS A 18 -12.69 -19.84 3.12
CA HIS A 18 -13.08 -19.19 1.86
C HIS A 18 -13.04 -17.65 1.98
N GLY A 19 -13.42 -17.10 3.13
CA GLY A 19 -13.49 -15.66 3.37
C GLY A 19 -12.12 -15.00 3.40
N ASP A 20 -11.22 -15.53 4.23
CA ASP A 20 -9.85 -15.03 4.37
C ASP A 20 -9.07 -15.19 3.08
N ARG A 21 -9.32 -16.26 2.31
CA ARG A 21 -8.68 -16.48 1.01
C ARG A 21 -9.11 -15.45 -0.02
N GLU A 22 -10.41 -15.17 -0.14
CA GLU A 22 -10.89 -14.13 -1.05
C GLU A 22 -10.40 -12.74 -0.63
N ALA A 23 -10.43 -12.44 0.66
CA ALA A 23 -9.91 -11.19 1.21
C ALA A 23 -8.41 -11.04 0.93
N PHE A 24 -7.62 -12.09 1.13
CA PHE A 24 -6.20 -12.12 0.82
C PHE A 24 -5.93 -11.89 -0.65
N ILE A 25 -6.62 -12.61 -1.55
CA ILE A 25 -6.43 -12.43 -3.00
C ILE A 25 -6.82 -11.02 -3.42
N ALA A 26 -7.94 -10.48 -2.92
CA ALA A 26 -8.36 -9.12 -3.21
C ALA A 26 -7.35 -8.08 -2.71
N TYR A 27 -6.78 -8.27 -1.51
CA TYR A 27 -5.72 -7.42 -0.99
C TYR A 27 -4.45 -7.51 -1.86
N VAL A 28 -4.04 -8.73 -2.21
CA VAL A 28 -2.91 -9.01 -3.11
C VAL A 28 -3.16 -8.53 -4.52
N ASP A 29 -4.38 -8.20 -4.95
CA ASP A 29 -4.65 -7.59 -6.26
C ASP A 29 -4.60 -6.05 -6.19
N ASN A 30 -4.98 -5.46 -5.06
CA ASN A 30 -5.08 -3.99 -4.92
C ASN A 30 -3.83 -3.33 -4.29
N THR A 31 -3.06 -4.03 -3.47
CA THR A 31 -1.94 -3.45 -2.70
C THR A 31 -0.61 -3.54 -3.45
N TYR A 32 0.04 -2.41 -3.76
CA TYR A 32 1.33 -2.45 -4.48
C TYR A 32 2.50 -2.90 -3.58
N SER A 33 2.47 -2.55 -2.29
CA SER A 33 3.56 -2.83 -1.36
C SER A 33 3.69 -4.33 -1.07
N ILE A 34 4.82 -4.93 -1.47
CA ILE A 34 5.08 -6.35 -1.19
C ILE A 34 5.25 -6.61 0.32
N TYR A 35 5.76 -5.63 1.07
CA TYR A 35 5.92 -5.74 2.52
C TYR A 35 4.58 -5.78 3.22
N GLU A 36 3.61 -4.95 2.80
CA GLU A 36 2.24 -5.01 3.30
C GLU A 36 1.60 -6.38 3.05
N ILE A 37 1.74 -6.88 1.82
CA ILE A 37 1.24 -8.21 1.45
C ILE A 37 1.89 -9.30 2.31
N TRP A 38 3.20 -9.22 2.55
CA TRP A 38 3.92 -10.19 3.37
C TRP A 38 3.49 -10.14 4.85
N LEU A 39 3.29 -8.94 5.39
CA LEU A 39 2.81 -8.78 6.76
C LEU A 39 1.38 -9.30 6.91
N TYR A 40 0.49 -9.01 5.95
CA TYR A 40 -0.87 -9.54 5.94
C TYR A 40 -0.88 -11.07 5.80
N ALA A 41 -0.06 -11.63 4.90
CA ALA A 41 0.11 -13.08 4.79
C ALA A 41 0.57 -13.70 6.11
N GLY A 42 1.56 -13.09 6.79
CA GLY A 42 2.06 -13.56 8.09
C GLY A 42 1.01 -13.47 9.22
N ILE A 43 0.05 -12.55 9.11
CA ILE A 43 -1.09 -12.45 10.03
C ILE A 43 -2.10 -13.57 9.76
N LEU A 44 -2.27 -13.97 8.51
CA LEU A 44 -3.08 -15.11 8.11
C LEU A 44 -2.39 -16.47 8.34
N GLY A 45 -1.16 -16.47 8.85
CA GLY A 45 -0.42 -17.69 9.21
C GLY A 45 0.52 -18.21 8.12
N TYR A 46 0.91 -17.38 7.15
CA TYR A 46 1.98 -17.71 6.22
C TYR A 46 3.32 -17.83 6.95
N ASP A 47 3.97 -18.98 6.79
CA ASP A 47 5.25 -19.34 7.40
C ASP A 47 6.39 -19.49 6.38
N GLY A 48 6.09 -19.33 5.08
CA GLY A 48 7.08 -19.42 4.00
C GLY A 48 8.00 -18.20 3.89
N GLY A 49 8.96 -18.29 2.98
CA GLY A 49 9.97 -17.26 2.79
C GLY A 49 9.43 -15.99 2.09
N PHE A 50 9.88 -14.81 2.52
CA PHE A 50 9.54 -13.52 1.88
C PHE A 50 9.75 -13.57 0.35
N SER A 51 10.89 -14.07 -0.10
CA SER A 51 11.23 -14.15 -1.53
C SER A 51 10.30 -15.07 -2.33
N VAL A 52 9.71 -16.08 -1.69
CA VAL A 52 8.75 -16.99 -2.37
C VAL A 52 7.45 -16.25 -2.63
N LEU A 53 6.95 -15.54 -1.62
CA LEU A 53 5.76 -14.70 -1.74
C LEU A 53 5.98 -13.56 -2.74
N GLU A 54 7.10 -12.85 -2.65
CA GLU A 54 7.48 -11.77 -3.58
C GLU A 54 7.46 -12.24 -5.03
N ASN A 55 8.18 -13.32 -5.34
CA ASN A 55 8.24 -13.85 -6.70
C ASN A 55 6.87 -14.28 -7.22
N TRP A 56 6.03 -14.85 -6.35
CA TRP A 56 4.66 -15.22 -6.72
C TRP A 56 3.80 -14.00 -7.00
N VAL A 57 3.80 -13.00 -6.13
CA VAL A 57 3.04 -11.76 -6.29
C VAL A 57 3.45 -11.06 -7.58
N LEU A 58 4.74 -10.84 -7.80
CA LEU A 58 5.25 -10.16 -9.01
C LEU A 58 4.88 -10.88 -10.31
N LYS A 59 4.82 -12.21 -10.29
CA LYS A 59 4.48 -13.03 -11.47
C LYS A 59 2.97 -13.13 -11.72
N HIS A 60 2.16 -13.11 -10.67
CA HIS A 60 0.71 -13.35 -10.77
C HIS A 60 -0.11 -12.05 -10.77
N TYR A 61 0.37 -11.02 -10.09
CA TYR A 61 -0.31 -9.74 -9.91
C TYR A 61 0.61 -8.59 -10.35
N PRO A 62 0.89 -8.46 -11.66
CA PRO A 62 1.68 -7.34 -12.18
C PRO A 62 0.86 -6.05 -12.02
N LYS A 63 1.38 -5.12 -11.21
CA LYS A 63 0.69 -3.86 -10.90
C LYS A 63 1.54 -2.66 -11.29
N LEU A 64 0.85 -1.61 -11.69
CA LEU A 64 1.48 -0.34 -11.99
C LEU A 64 1.79 0.41 -10.68
N ASN A 65 3.06 0.76 -10.45
CA ASN A 65 3.44 1.64 -9.36
C ASN A 65 3.12 3.09 -9.70
N ARG A 66 1.85 3.49 -9.53
CA ARG A 66 1.40 4.85 -9.84
C ARG A 66 2.18 5.91 -9.04
N ARG A 67 2.57 5.59 -7.79
CA ARG A 67 3.34 6.49 -6.93
C ARG A 67 4.73 6.73 -7.49
N GLU A 68 5.44 5.67 -7.85
CA GLU A 68 6.79 5.77 -8.42
C GLU A 68 6.79 6.48 -9.77
N ILE A 69 5.76 6.24 -10.60
CA ILE A 69 5.58 6.97 -11.86
C ILE A 69 5.42 8.47 -11.60
N LEU A 70 4.52 8.86 -10.69
CA LEU A 70 4.33 10.26 -10.34
C LEU A 70 5.59 10.89 -9.74
N LEU A 71 6.34 10.17 -8.90
CA LEU A 71 7.62 10.62 -8.37
C LEU A 71 8.64 10.85 -9.50
N ALA A 72 8.72 9.95 -10.48
CA ALA A 72 9.57 10.13 -11.63
C ALA A 72 9.13 11.31 -12.51
N GLU A 73 7.83 11.54 -12.66
CA GLU A 73 7.27 12.70 -13.38
C GLU A 73 7.57 14.02 -12.66
N ILE A 74 7.51 14.07 -11.33
CA ILE A 74 7.89 15.24 -10.53
C ILE A 74 9.34 15.65 -10.83
N VAL A 75 10.27 14.71 -10.81
CA VAL A 75 11.70 14.97 -11.11
C VAL A 75 11.89 15.47 -12.54
N LYS A 76 11.17 14.88 -13.51
CA LYS A 76 11.24 15.33 -14.91
C LYS A 76 10.68 16.74 -15.09
N LEU A 77 9.54 17.04 -14.46
CA LEU A 77 8.93 18.38 -14.52
C LEU A 77 9.81 19.45 -13.88
N GLU A 78 10.46 19.13 -12.76
CA GLU A 78 11.45 20.02 -12.14
C GLU A 78 12.61 20.32 -13.11
N ALA A 79 13.18 19.28 -13.72
CA ALA A 79 14.25 19.42 -14.71
C ALA A 79 13.82 20.23 -15.94
N ASP A 80 12.60 20.02 -16.44
CA ASP A 80 12.04 20.76 -17.58
C ASP A 80 11.87 22.25 -17.25
N ILE A 81 11.41 22.57 -16.02
CA ILE A 81 11.29 23.96 -15.55
C ILE A 81 12.66 24.63 -15.48
N ASP A 82 13.65 23.95 -14.92
CA ASP A 82 15.00 24.50 -14.77
C ASP A 82 15.70 24.66 -16.12
N PHE A 83 15.51 23.70 -17.03
CA PHE A 83 16.00 23.81 -18.40
C PHE A 83 15.40 25.00 -19.14
N LEU A 84 14.10 25.26 -19.00
CA LEU A 84 13.47 26.45 -19.57
C LEU A 84 14.00 27.75 -18.95
N ARG A 85 14.27 27.78 -17.64
CA ARG A 85 14.89 28.94 -16.98
C ARG A 85 16.30 29.22 -17.51
N GLN A 86 17.10 28.17 -17.73
CA GLN A 86 18.43 28.29 -18.31
C GLN A 86 18.38 28.82 -19.75
N GLN A 87 17.44 28.36 -20.57
CA GLN A 87 17.26 28.90 -21.93
C GLN A 87 16.89 30.40 -21.95
N VAL A 88 16.11 30.85 -20.96
CA VAL A 88 15.80 32.28 -20.79
C VAL A 88 17.05 33.06 -20.40
N GLN A 89 17.85 32.55 -19.46
CA GLN A 89 19.11 33.20 -19.05
C GLN A 89 20.16 33.26 -20.18
N ALA A 90 20.14 32.28 -21.09
CA ALA A 90 21.01 32.23 -22.25
C ALA A 90 20.49 33.07 -23.44
N ASP A 91 19.42 33.86 -23.26
CA ASP A 91 18.76 34.65 -24.31
C ASP A 91 18.27 33.83 -25.52
N ILE A 92 18.11 32.51 -25.37
CA ILE A 92 17.60 31.61 -26.41
C ILE A 92 16.07 31.74 -26.53
N VAL A 93 15.39 31.94 -25.39
CA VAL A 93 13.94 32.08 -25.31
C VAL A 93 13.57 33.39 -24.63
N LYS A 94 12.62 34.12 -25.22
CA LYS A 94 12.12 35.37 -24.65
C LYS A 94 11.41 35.13 -23.30
N PRO A 95 11.67 35.97 -22.27
CA PRO A 95 11.05 35.83 -20.96
C PRO A 95 9.52 35.74 -20.99
N ASP A 96 8.86 36.60 -21.77
CA ASP A 96 7.38 36.61 -21.88
C ASP A 96 6.83 35.29 -22.45
N SER A 97 7.56 34.67 -23.37
CA SER A 97 7.17 33.39 -23.97
C SER A 97 7.39 32.21 -23.02
N ALA A 98 8.40 32.30 -22.15
CA ALA A 98 8.71 31.27 -21.15
C ALA A 98 7.80 31.35 -19.91
N ALA A 99 7.39 32.56 -19.51
CA ALA A 99 6.60 32.80 -18.30
C ALA A 99 5.33 31.94 -18.22
N THR A 100 4.55 31.90 -19.31
CA THR A 100 3.31 31.10 -19.39
C THR A 100 3.59 29.59 -19.28
N ARG A 101 4.67 29.10 -19.91
CA ARG A 101 5.04 27.68 -19.88
C ARG A 101 5.54 27.26 -18.50
N ILE A 102 6.40 28.07 -17.89
CA ILE A 102 6.89 27.85 -16.53
C ILE A 102 5.74 27.84 -15.54
N ALA A 103 4.78 28.77 -15.66
CA ALA A 103 3.59 28.81 -14.81
C ALA A 103 2.74 27.54 -14.95
N HIS A 104 2.54 27.05 -16.18
CA HIS A 104 1.81 25.80 -16.43
C HIS A 104 2.52 24.58 -15.82
N LEU A 105 3.82 24.39 -16.11
CA LEU A 105 4.60 23.27 -15.58
C LEU A 105 4.68 23.31 -14.05
N SER A 106 4.82 24.50 -13.45
CA SER A 106 4.82 24.67 -11.98
C SER A 106 3.47 24.33 -11.35
N LYS A 107 2.35 24.49 -12.09
CA LYS A 107 1.03 24.06 -11.64
C LYS A 107 0.91 22.54 -11.65
N GLU A 108 1.32 21.90 -12.74
CA GLU A 108 1.31 20.43 -12.87
C GLU A 108 2.23 19.76 -11.83
N LEU A 109 3.44 20.30 -11.63
CA LEU A 109 4.39 19.84 -10.60
C LEU A 109 3.74 19.82 -9.20
N ARG A 110 3.09 20.92 -8.80
CA ARG A 110 2.37 21.00 -7.53
C ARG A 110 1.20 20.01 -7.48
N GLY A 111 0.51 19.80 -8.59
CA GLY A 111 -0.57 18.82 -8.71
C GLY A 111 -0.07 17.39 -8.43
N HIS A 112 1.03 16.98 -9.06
CA HIS A 112 1.63 15.67 -8.83
C HIS A 112 2.15 15.50 -7.41
N VAL A 113 2.79 16.52 -6.83
CA VAL A 113 3.23 16.49 -5.41
C VAL A 113 2.05 16.26 -4.47
N VAL A 114 0.95 17.00 -4.65
CA VAL A 114 -0.26 16.83 -3.83
C VAL A 114 -0.86 15.43 -4.00
N GLU A 115 -0.86 14.88 -5.21
CA GLU A 115 -1.40 13.54 -5.46
C GLU A 115 -0.54 12.45 -4.82
N VAL A 116 0.80 12.56 -4.93
CA VAL A 116 1.73 11.64 -4.25
C VAL A 116 1.57 11.69 -2.73
N GLU A 117 1.38 12.88 -2.15
CA GLU A 117 1.10 13.01 -0.71
C GLU A 117 -0.20 12.32 -0.32
N LYS A 118 -1.27 12.48 -1.09
CA LYS A 118 -2.55 11.80 -0.82
C LYS A 118 -2.40 10.28 -0.89
N MET A 119 -1.72 9.78 -1.91
CA MET A 119 -1.45 8.35 -2.05
C MET A 119 -0.63 7.80 -0.89
N THR A 120 0.31 8.58 -0.36
CA THR A 120 1.16 8.19 0.77
C THR A 120 0.43 8.26 2.10
N LYS A 121 -0.49 9.21 2.29
CA LYS A 121 -1.34 9.32 3.50
C LYS A 121 -2.47 8.27 3.51
N GLY A 122 -2.93 7.82 2.34
CA GLY A 122 -4.05 6.89 2.18
C GLY A 122 -3.67 5.41 2.24
N ALA A 123 -2.44 5.05 1.86
CA ALA A 123 -1.96 3.68 1.95
C ALA A 123 -1.16 3.47 3.25
N ASP A 124 -1.22 2.25 3.77
CA ASP A 124 -0.21 1.62 4.65
C ASP A 124 -0.40 1.68 6.19
N ARG A 125 -1.02 2.68 6.81
CA ARG A 125 -1.17 2.64 8.29
C ARG A 125 -2.35 1.78 8.77
N ARG A 126 -3.53 1.97 8.19
CA ARG A 126 -4.78 1.37 8.72
C ARG A 126 -4.84 -0.14 8.50
N GLY A 127 -4.64 -0.61 7.27
CA GLY A 127 -4.69 -2.04 6.95
C GLY A 127 -3.69 -2.86 7.76
N LEU A 128 -2.47 -2.36 7.93
CA LEU A 128 -1.44 -3.02 8.72
C LEU A 128 -1.76 -3.01 10.23
N VAL A 129 -2.19 -1.87 10.78
CA VAL A 129 -2.58 -1.75 12.19
C VAL A 129 -3.77 -2.65 12.50
N MET A 130 -4.78 -2.66 11.62
CA MET A 130 -5.98 -3.49 11.77
C MET A 130 -5.63 -4.97 11.73
N SER A 131 -4.81 -5.39 10.76
CA SER A 131 -4.36 -6.78 10.68
C SER A 131 -3.53 -7.18 11.91
N GLY A 132 -2.68 -6.28 12.41
CA GLY A 132 -1.92 -6.49 13.65
C GLY A 132 -2.83 -6.61 14.87
N ALA A 133 -3.87 -5.80 14.95
CA ALA A 133 -4.87 -5.84 16.01
C ALA A 133 -5.67 -7.15 15.99
N ASP A 134 -6.07 -7.64 14.80
CA ASP A 134 -6.73 -8.94 14.62
C ASP A 134 -5.85 -10.10 15.09
N LYS A 135 -4.53 -10.03 14.85
CA LYS A 135 -3.58 -11.02 15.37
C LYS A 135 -3.51 -10.99 16.90
N VAL A 136 -3.36 -9.81 17.49
CA VAL A 136 -3.30 -9.64 18.96
C VAL A 136 -4.58 -10.18 19.61
N MET A 137 -5.75 -9.91 19.04
CA MET A 137 -7.01 -10.43 19.56
C MET A 137 -7.12 -11.96 19.50
N ARG A 138 -6.64 -12.59 18.41
CA ARG A 138 -6.61 -14.06 18.33
C ARG A 138 -5.72 -14.68 19.40
N GLU A 139 -4.55 -14.10 19.65
CA GLU A 139 -3.66 -14.54 20.72
C GLU A 139 -4.28 -14.33 22.12
N LEU A 140 -4.92 -13.18 22.36
CA LEU A 140 -5.62 -12.91 23.61
C LEU A 140 -6.75 -13.93 23.87
N ARG A 141 -7.56 -14.23 22.86
CA ARG A 141 -8.61 -15.27 22.96
C ARG A 141 -8.03 -16.65 23.29
N SER A 142 -6.86 -16.97 22.73
CA SER A 142 -6.16 -18.22 23.01
C SER A 142 -5.68 -18.30 24.46
N ILE A 143 -5.11 -17.20 24.98
CA ILE A 143 -4.62 -17.10 26.37
C ILE A 143 -5.76 -17.22 27.38
N PHE A 144 -6.88 -16.53 27.14
CA PHE A 144 -8.03 -16.51 28.05
C PHE A 144 -9.07 -17.60 27.75
N LYS A 145 -8.70 -18.62 26.97
CA LYS A 145 -9.58 -19.73 26.62
C LYS A 145 -10.13 -20.40 27.89
N GLY A 146 -11.46 -20.36 28.05
CA GLY A 146 -12.17 -20.91 29.21
C GLY A 146 -12.66 -19.87 30.22
N ASN A 147 -12.38 -18.58 30.01
CA ASN A 147 -13.00 -17.49 30.77
C ASN A 147 -13.88 -16.63 29.85
N ASP A 148 -15.13 -17.05 29.72
CA ASP A 148 -16.09 -16.46 28.78
C ASP A 148 -16.40 -14.97 29.08
N ASP A 149 -16.34 -14.57 30.35
CA ASP A 149 -16.62 -13.19 30.75
C ASP A 149 -15.49 -12.24 30.31
N VAL A 150 -14.24 -12.69 30.43
CA VAL A 150 -13.06 -11.93 29.97
C VAL A 150 -13.05 -11.82 28.45
N ILE A 151 -13.37 -12.90 27.73
CA ILE A 151 -13.43 -12.88 26.27
C ILE A 151 -14.48 -11.89 25.77
N LYS A 152 -15.70 -11.90 26.34
CA LYS A 152 -16.75 -10.95 25.96
C LYS A 152 -16.36 -9.50 26.21
N ALA A 153 -15.70 -9.22 27.34
CA ALA A 153 -15.22 -7.87 27.64
C ALA A 153 -14.14 -7.40 26.65
N LEU A 154 -13.22 -8.30 26.29
CA LEU A 154 -12.19 -8.02 25.28
C LEU A 154 -12.79 -7.77 23.90
N ASP A 155 -13.83 -8.50 23.51
CA ASP A 155 -14.51 -8.32 22.22
C ASP A 155 -15.17 -6.96 22.10
N LEU A 156 -15.89 -6.54 23.14
CA LEU A 156 -16.53 -5.23 23.19
C LEU A 156 -15.52 -4.09 23.17
N ALA A 157 -14.41 -4.23 23.91
CA ALA A 157 -13.32 -3.25 23.88
C ALA A 157 -12.66 -3.20 22.50
N TYR A 158 -12.46 -4.36 21.87
CA TYR A 158 -11.90 -4.49 20.53
C TYR A 158 -12.77 -3.80 19.48
N GLU A 159 -14.06 -4.09 19.45
CA GLU A 159 -15.03 -3.45 18.55
C GLU A 159 -15.05 -1.92 18.74
N SER A 160 -14.96 -1.45 19.98
CA SER A 160 -14.93 -0.01 20.28
C SER A 160 -13.66 0.67 19.74
N VAL A 161 -12.49 0.05 19.93
CA VAL A 161 -11.23 0.56 19.37
C VAL A 161 -11.23 0.47 17.85
N TRP A 162 -11.81 -0.59 17.29
CA TRP A 162 -11.97 -0.77 15.85
C TRP A 162 -12.76 0.36 15.22
N GLN A 163 -13.91 0.73 15.79
CA GLN A 163 -14.70 1.88 15.31
C GLN A 163 -13.91 3.19 15.36
N LEU A 164 -13.17 3.44 16.44
CA LEU A 164 -12.34 4.64 16.56
C LEU A 164 -11.24 4.71 15.48
N LEU A 165 -10.59 3.58 15.18
CA LEU A 165 -9.53 3.52 14.16
C LEU A 165 -10.08 3.63 12.73
N VAL A 166 -11.31 3.14 12.49
CA VAL A 166 -12.01 3.32 11.21
C VAL A 166 -12.39 4.79 11.01
N ASP A 167 -12.86 5.45 12.08
CA ASP A 167 -13.33 6.83 12.06
C ASP A 167 -12.22 7.89 12.09
N GLU A 168 -10.98 7.53 12.46
CA GLU A 168 -9.82 8.41 12.33
C GLU A 168 -9.61 8.80 10.85
N ARG A 169 -9.89 10.07 10.55
CA ARG A 169 -9.75 10.70 9.22
C ARG A 169 -8.30 11.02 8.87
#